data_AF-A0A7C5IB52-F1
#
_entry.id   AF-A0A7C5IB52-F1
#
_cell.length_a   1.000
_cell.length_b   1.000
_cell.length_c   1.000
_cell.angle_alpha   90.00
_cell.angle_beta   90.00
_cell.angle_gamma   90.00
#
_symmetry.space_group_name_H-M   'P 1'
#
loop_
_entity.id
_entity.type
_entity.pdbx_description
1 polymer ?
#
loop_
_entity_poly.entity_id
_entity_poly.type
_entity_poly.pdbx_seq_one_letter_code
_entity_poly.pdbx_strand_id
1 'polypeptide(L)'
;MSDFALAILHWQTVEDPDPVLRESTGWLEIRVGGTALTRNEDVWSRTVRDSVLVSGWALAMWLAHYWWRLNYEPLPYNNQLPAPDWRMAHELGAADHGYVWPRILFASDGEVVQVWAESLPMPGQSVQYLAGLDGPQSVPLTAFQSAIEGFVGSVLDRLAAVGQENSDLAGLWSKVARERADLETARRRQLEAQLGFDPGQCPGDLLAALLDLIATTGHAAMVELAPAYGPQRDMPTKITALRWAQGIEIAPQVEPFQAYDSPLPWQQGVAAARNVRDRMGDRHGPVRDEVLDDLLGIAQRTRLEEVTDRLRPVSVMRPDGKGR
;
A
#
# COMPACT_ATOMS: atom_id res chain seq x y z
N MET A 1 -6.32 7.93 12.54
CA MET A 1 -6.85 7.08 11.45
C MET A 1 -8.06 7.78 10.89
N SER A 2 -8.20 7.77 9.57
CA SER A 2 -9.25 8.51 8.86
C SER A 2 -10.30 7.54 8.34
N ASP A 3 -11.56 7.97 8.37
CA ASP A 3 -12.66 7.21 7.77
C ASP A 3 -12.53 7.17 6.24
N PHE A 4 -12.99 6.10 5.61
CA PHE A 4 -12.99 5.95 4.15
C PHE A 4 -14.40 5.56 3.68
N ALA A 5 -14.91 6.26 2.67
CA ALA A 5 -16.20 5.97 2.07
C ALA A 5 -16.10 6.02 0.54
N LEU A 6 -16.78 5.08 -0.10
CA LEU A 6 -16.83 4.89 -1.54
C LEU A 6 -18.24 4.43 -1.91
N ALA A 7 -18.99 5.24 -2.66
CA ALA A 7 -20.37 4.91 -3.01
C ALA A 7 -20.84 5.58 -4.30
N ILE A 8 -21.76 4.93 -5.02
CA ILE A 8 -22.62 5.60 -5.99
C ILE A 8 -23.82 6.18 -5.25
N LEU A 9 -23.97 7.51 -5.26
CA LEU A 9 -25.08 8.19 -4.60
C LEU A 9 -26.39 8.00 -5.40
N HIS A 10 -26.30 8.14 -6.72
CA HIS A 10 -27.44 8.04 -7.63
C HIS A 10 -27.00 7.39 -8.94
N TRP A 11 -27.70 6.32 -9.33
CA TRP A 11 -27.53 5.69 -10.64
C TRP A 11 -28.16 6.55 -11.74
N GLN A 12 -27.52 6.60 -12.90
CA GLN A 12 -27.99 7.33 -14.06
C GLN A 12 -27.75 6.49 -15.31
N THR A 13 -28.84 6.12 -15.97
CA THR A 13 -28.76 5.48 -17.29
C THR A 13 -28.23 6.49 -18.30
N VAL A 14 -27.13 6.15 -18.97
CA VAL A 14 -26.50 6.97 -20.01
C VAL A 14 -26.79 6.41 -21.40
N GLU A 15 -26.34 7.08 -22.46
CA GLU A 15 -26.37 6.52 -23.81
C GLU A 15 -25.06 5.76 -24.05
N ASP A 16 -25.10 4.44 -23.93
CA ASP A 16 -23.99 3.54 -24.23
C ASP A 16 -24.52 2.26 -24.89
N PRO A 17 -23.89 1.75 -25.97
CA PRO A 17 -24.29 0.47 -26.59
C PRO A 17 -24.08 -0.73 -25.66
N ASP A 18 -23.14 -0.69 -24.73
CA ASP A 18 -22.91 -1.74 -23.75
C ASP A 18 -23.90 -1.59 -22.58
N PRO A 19 -24.83 -2.53 -22.37
CA PRO A 19 -25.81 -2.45 -21.28
C PRO A 19 -25.16 -2.42 -19.89
N VAL A 20 -23.98 -2.99 -19.70
CA VAL A 20 -23.28 -2.96 -18.41
C VAL A 20 -22.86 -1.53 -18.09
N LEU A 21 -22.18 -0.85 -19.02
CA LEU A 21 -21.78 0.54 -18.85
C LEU A 21 -23.00 1.47 -18.77
N ARG A 22 -23.98 1.23 -19.63
CA ARG A 22 -25.22 2.01 -19.70
C ARG A 22 -25.95 2.07 -18.38
N GLU A 23 -26.08 0.93 -17.70
CA GLU A 23 -26.91 0.80 -16.50
C GLU A 23 -26.14 0.95 -15.19
N SER A 24 -24.81 0.86 -15.21
CA SER A 24 -23.95 0.99 -14.02
C SER A 24 -23.24 2.34 -13.90
N THR A 25 -23.61 3.31 -14.73
CA THR A 25 -23.13 4.69 -14.58
C THR A 25 -23.87 5.40 -13.45
N GLY A 26 -23.17 6.24 -12.70
CA GLY A 26 -23.77 6.97 -11.59
C GLY A 26 -22.85 8.03 -10.99
N TRP A 27 -23.41 8.79 -10.05
CA TRP A 27 -22.69 9.83 -9.32
C TRP A 27 -21.86 9.21 -8.21
N LEU A 28 -20.58 9.01 -8.47
CA LEU A 28 -19.60 8.46 -7.54
C LEU A 28 -19.13 9.52 -6.56
N GLU A 29 -19.10 9.16 -5.29
CA GLU A 29 -18.43 9.91 -4.23
C GLU A 29 -17.34 9.07 -3.57
N ILE A 30 -16.14 9.64 -3.46
CA ILE A 30 -15.02 9.08 -2.68
C ILE A 30 -14.67 10.07 -1.58
N ARG A 31 -14.72 9.65 -0.31
CA ARG A 31 -14.37 10.48 0.83
C ARG A 31 -13.27 9.85 1.69
N VAL A 32 -12.34 10.68 2.14
CA VAL A 32 -11.37 10.34 3.18
C VAL A 32 -11.46 11.36 4.31
N GLY A 33 -11.86 10.89 5.49
CA GLY A 33 -12.22 11.73 6.62
C GLY A 33 -13.30 12.75 6.25
N GLY A 34 -12.94 14.03 6.32
CA GLY A 34 -13.82 15.15 5.97
C GLY A 34 -13.85 15.50 4.48
N THR A 35 -12.89 15.01 3.69
CA THR A 35 -12.63 15.51 2.33
C THR A 35 -13.27 14.62 1.26
N ALA A 36 -14.07 15.20 0.38
CA ALA A 36 -14.56 14.54 -0.83
C ALA A 36 -13.52 14.62 -1.95
N LEU A 37 -12.82 13.52 -2.22
CA LEU A 37 -11.76 13.44 -3.23
C LEU A 37 -12.30 13.52 -4.67
N THR A 38 -13.57 13.21 -4.85
CA THR A 38 -14.31 13.39 -6.10
C THR A 38 -14.83 14.81 -6.31
N ARG A 39 -14.55 15.75 -5.39
CA ARG A 39 -15.00 17.13 -5.55
C ARG A 39 -14.44 17.74 -6.82
N ASN A 40 -15.33 18.16 -7.70
CA ASN A 40 -15.01 18.62 -9.03
C ASN A 40 -15.85 19.83 -9.44
N GLU A 41 -15.31 20.58 -10.40
CA GLU A 41 -16.07 21.54 -11.20
C GLU A 41 -16.40 20.90 -12.55
N ASP A 42 -17.68 20.86 -12.87
CA ASP A 42 -18.15 20.61 -14.23
C ASP A 42 -17.92 21.89 -15.04
N VAL A 43 -17.01 21.81 -16.01
CA VAL A 43 -16.54 22.96 -16.79
C VAL A 43 -17.67 23.57 -17.64
N TRP A 44 -18.66 22.76 -18.07
CA TRP A 44 -19.78 23.24 -18.86
C TRP A 44 -20.84 23.92 -17.99
N SER A 45 -21.20 23.30 -16.86
CA SER A 45 -22.25 23.83 -15.98
C SER A 45 -21.74 24.80 -14.91
N ARG A 46 -20.41 24.99 -14.79
CA ARG A 46 -19.73 25.80 -13.76
C ARG A 46 -20.23 25.51 -12.35
N THR A 47 -20.59 24.26 -12.10
CA THR A 47 -21.13 23.81 -10.83
C THR A 47 -20.10 22.97 -10.12
N VAL A 48 -19.85 23.29 -8.85
CA VAL A 48 -19.01 22.48 -7.97
C VAL A 48 -19.86 21.42 -7.29
N ARG A 49 -19.44 20.17 -7.35
CA ARG A 49 -20.10 19.03 -6.70
C ARG A 49 -19.07 18.13 -6.05
N ASP A 50 -19.47 17.44 -4.99
CA ASP A 50 -18.60 16.50 -4.28
C ASP A 50 -18.55 15.11 -4.95
N SER A 51 -19.44 14.84 -5.90
CA SER A 51 -19.53 13.60 -6.68
C SER A 51 -19.27 13.80 -8.18
N VAL A 52 -18.82 12.76 -8.87
CA VAL A 52 -18.56 12.75 -10.32
C VAL A 52 -19.35 11.67 -11.06
N LEU A 53 -19.83 11.95 -12.28
CA LEU A 53 -20.54 10.98 -13.11
C LEU A 53 -19.55 10.06 -13.81
N VAL A 54 -19.51 8.78 -13.43
CA VAL A 54 -18.59 7.76 -13.95
C VAL A 54 -19.24 6.37 -13.94
N SER A 55 -18.63 5.41 -14.64
CA SER A 55 -19.06 4.01 -14.56
C SER A 55 -18.66 3.39 -13.23
N GLY A 56 -19.65 2.96 -12.44
CA GLY A 56 -19.45 2.18 -11.24
C GLY A 56 -18.89 0.79 -11.55
N TRP A 57 -19.28 0.20 -12.68
CA TRP A 57 -18.73 -1.09 -13.12
C TRP A 57 -17.24 -1.03 -13.46
N ALA A 58 -16.78 0.01 -14.17
CA ALA A 58 -15.36 0.15 -14.51
C ALA A 58 -14.49 0.20 -13.25
N LEU A 59 -14.91 0.99 -12.26
CA LEU A 59 -14.22 1.06 -10.97
C LEU A 59 -14.32 -0.26 -10.19
N ALA A 60 -15.49 -0.89 -10.15
CA ALA A 60 -15.66 -2.16 -9.45
C ALA A 60 -14.81 -3.28 -10.06
N MET A 61 -14.67 -3.31 -11.38
CA MET A 61 -13.79 -4.23 -12.09
C MET A 61 -12.34 -4.03 -11.71
N TRP A 62 -11.86 -2.78 -11.71
CA TRP A 62 -10.49 -2.45 -11.28
C TRP A 62 -10.23 -2.86 -9.83
N LEU A 63 -11.15 -2.54 -8.91
CA LEU A 63 -11.06 -2.90 -7.50
C LEU A 63 -11.06 -4.42 -7.28
N ALA A 64 -11.91 -5.15 -8.00
CA ALA A 64 -11.98 -6.61 -7.92
C ALA A 64 -10.73 -7.26 -8.50
N HIS A 65 -10.20 -6.74 -9.61
CA HIS A 65 -9.01 -7.26 -10.27
C HIS A 65 -7.77 -7.10 -9.39
N TYR A 66 -7.57 -5.90 -8.84
CA TYR A 66 -6.42 -5.58 -8.00
C TYR A 66 -6.69 -5.78 -6.50
N TRP A 67 -7.76 -6.49 -6.12
CA TRP A 67 -8.14 -6.69 -4.71
C TRP A 67 -6.95 -7.09 -3.85
N TRP A 68 -6.23 -8.15 -4.22
CA TRP A 68 -5.11 -8.64 -3.41
C TRP A 68 -3.94 -7.64 -3.34
N ARG A 69 -3.61 -6.98 -4.46
CA ARG A 69 -2.51 -6.02 -4.54
C ARG A 69 -2.82 -4.73 -3.77
N LEU A 70 -4.01 -4.16 -3.94
CA LEU A 70 -4.46 -3.00 -3.17
C LEU A 70 -4.44 -3.22 -1.66
N ASN A 71 -4.70 -4.46 -1.21
CA ASN A 71 -4.77 -4.79 0.21
C ASN A 71 -3.42 -5.18 0.81
N TYR A 72 -2.46 -5.69 0.03
CA TYR A 72 -1.27 -6.34 0.59
C TYR A 72 0.04 -6.04 -0.15
N GLU A 73 0.01 -5.42 -1.34
CA GLU A 73 1.23 -5.01 -2.02
C GLU A 73 1.75 -3.69 -1.41
N PRO A 74 3.00 -3.70 -0.89
CA PRO A 74 3.63 -2.55 -0.27
C PRO A 74 4.00 -1.47 -1.30
N LEU A 75 4.17 -0.25 -0.80
CA LEU A 75 4.84 0.80 -1.58
C LEU A 75 6.31 0.40 -1.83
N PRO A 76 6.82 0.44 -3.09
CA PRO A 76 8.19 0.04 -3.38
C PRO A 76 9.22 0.92 -2.64
N TYR A 77 10.21 0.29 -2.00
CA TYR A 77 11.13 0.94 -1.05
C TYR A 77 12.38 1.61 -1.69
N ASN A 78 12.45 1.75 -3.01
CA ASN A 78 13.75 1.88 -3.70
C ASN A 78 14.16 3.29 -4.19
N ASN A 79 13.63 4.39 -3.63
CA ASN A 79 13.94 5.78 -4.09
C ASN A 79 13.75 6.01 -5.60
N GLN A 80 13.08 5.08 -6.27
CA GLN A 80 12.76 5.08 -7.69
C GLN A 80 11.27 5.28 -7.84
N LEU A 81 10.87 5.88 -8.96
CA LEU A 81 9.46 5.94 -9.33
C LEU A 81 8.90 4.50 -9.37
N PRO A 82 7.72 4.26 -8.77
CA PRO A 82 7.08 2.95 -8.84
C PRO A 82 6.95 2.47 -10.29
N ALA A 83 7.17 1.18 -10.50
CA ALA A 83 7.06 0.57 -11.82
C ALA A 83 5.66 0.80 -12.41
N PRO A 84 5.50 0.91 -13.74
CA PRO A 84 4.20 1.13 -14.38
C PRO A 84 3.13 0.12 -13.95
N ASP A 85 3.50 -1.15 -13.83
CA ASP A 85 2.61 -2.23 -13.38
C ASP A 85 2.05 -1.98 -11.96
N TRP A 86 2.91 -1.60 -11.01
CA TRP A 86 2.49 -1.21 -9.67
C TRP A 86 1.52 -0.03 -9.73
N ARG A 87 1.83 1.00 -10.53
CA ARG A 87 0.97 2.18 -10.67
C ARG A 87 -0.39 1.82 -11.26
N MET A 88 -0.47 0.83 -12.15
CA MET A 88 -1.75 0.34 -12.69
C MET A 88 -2.63 -0.32 -11.62
N ALA A 89 -2.04 -0.99 -10.65
CA ALA A 89 -2.76 -1.60 -9.54
C ALA A 89 -3.16 -0.61 -8.45
N HIS A 90 -2.41 0.50 -8.29
CA HIS A 90 -2.50 1.37 -7.12
C HIS A 90 -2.97 2.80 -7.40
N GLU A 91 -2.97 3.27 -8.65
CA GLU A 91 -3.51 4.57 -9.05
C GLU A 91 -4.90 4.43 -9.66
N LEU A 92 -5.88 5.16 -9.10
CA LEU A 92 -7.27 5.12 -9.56
C LEU A 92 -7.44 5.48 -11.04
N GLY A 93 -6.52 6.28 -11.58
CA GLY A 93 -6.47 6.61 -13.01
C GLY A 93 -6.41 5.39 -13.93
N ALA A 94 -5.94 4.24 -13.43
CA ALA A 94 -5.84 3.00 -14.19
C ALA A 94 -7.13 2.18 -14.24
N ALA A 95 -8.22 2.60 -13.56
CA ALA A 95 -9.54 2.01 -13.77
C ALA A 95 -10.11 2.30 -15.18
N ASP A 96 -9.44 3.19 -15.92
CA ASP A 96 -9.61 3.60 -17.31
C ASP A 96 -10.63 2.81 -18.15
N HIS A 97 -11.66 3.52 -18.57
CA HIS A 97 -12.68 3.15 -19.56
C HIS A 97 -13.14 4.43 -20.28
N GLY A 98 -12.21 5.36 -20.57
CA GLY A 98 -12.53 6.68 -21.13
C GLY A 98 -13.08 7.70 -20.11
N TYR A 99 -13.09 7.37 -18.82
CA TYR A 99 -13.47 8.27 -17.73
C TYR A 99 -12.25 9.04 -17.19
N VAL A 100 -12.48 10.29 -16.80
CA VAL A 100 -11.47 11.13 -16.14
C VAL A 100 -11.56 10.90 -14.63
N TRP A 101 -10.63 10.12 -14.07
CA TRP A 101 -10.57 9.81 -12.64
C TRP A 101 -9.77 10.85 -11.84
N PRO A 102 -10.09 11.07 -10.55
CA PRO A 102 -9.25 11.90 -9.69
C PRO A 102 -7.90 11.20 -9.46
N ARG A 103 -6.84 12.00 -9.24
CA ARG A 103 -5.51 11.45 -8.93
C ARG A 103 -5.49 10.96 -7.49
N ILE A 104 -5.89 9.70 -7.30
CA ILE A 104 -5.89 9.01 -6.01
C ILE A 104 -4.94 7.81 -6.12
N LEU A 105 -4.10 7.65 -5.11
CA LEU A 105 -3.17 6.52 -4.99
C LEU A 105 -3.41 5.82 -3.65
N PHE A 106 -3.44 4.49 -3.68
CA PHE A 106 -3.57 3.63 -2.51
C PHE A 106 -2.30 2.81 -2.34
N ALA A 107 -1.73 2.72 -1.14
CA ALA A 107 -0.67 1.75 -0.85
C ALA A 107 -0.88 1.16 0.54
N SER A 108 -0.82 -0.17 0.65
CA SER A 108 -1.06 -0.88 1.91
C SER A 108 0.24 -1.38 2.52
N ASP A 109 0.34 -1.40 3.84
CA ASP A 109 1.38 -2.15 4.56
C ASP A 109 0.85 -3.45 5.19
N GLY A 110 -0.41 -3.81 4.89
CA GLY A 110 -1.08 -4.98 5.45
C GLY A 110 -1.86 -4.71 6.74
N GLU A 111 -1.74 -3.52 7.34
CA GLU A 111 -2.55 -3.09 8.49
C GLU A 111 -3.36 -1.82 8.19
N VAL A 112 -2.75 -0.90 7.44
CA VAL A 112 -3.37 0.34 6.99
C VAL A 112 -3.14 0.56 5.51
N VAL A 113 -4.10 1.26 4.88
CA VAL A 113 -3.95 1.78 3.53
C VAL A 113 -3.65 3.27 3.62
N GLN A 114 -2.51 3.67 3.09
CA GLN A 114 -2.16 5.06 2.89
C GLN A 114 -2.84 5.56 1.61
N VAL A 115 -3.56 6.68 1.73
CA VAL A 115 -4.27 7.32 0.62
C VAL A 115 -3.64 8.67 0.33
N TRP A 116 -3.19 8.86 -0.89
CA TRP A 116 -2.75 10.16 -1.42
C TRP A 116 -3.78 10.66 -2.42
N ALA A 117 -4.00 11.96 -2.44
CA ALA A 117 -4.81 12.60 -3.46
C ALA A 117 -4.25 13.98 -3.77
N GLU A 118 -4.13 14.29 -5.06
CA GLU A 118 -3.63 15.58 -5.54
C GLU A 118 -4.68 16.24 -6.43
N SER A 119 -4.94 17.53 -6.17
CA SER A 119 -5.63 18.38 -7.14
C SER A 119 -4.61 18.84 -8.18
N LEU A 120 -4.74 18.32 -9.40
CA LEU A 120 -3.96 18.77 -10.55
C LEU A 120 -4.91 19.40 -11.57
N PRO A 121 -4.78 20.71 -11.86
CA PRO A 121 -5.51 21.32 -12.95
C PRO A 121 -5.13 20.62 -14.26
N MET A 122 -6.12 20.04 -14.95
CA MET A 122 -5.94 19.45 -16.28
C MET A 122 -6.71 20.27 -17.31
N PRO A 123 -6.09 21.30 -17.93
CA PRO A 123 -6.76 22.14 -18.91
C PRO A 123 -7.31 21.31 -20.07
N GLY A 124 -8.57 21.57 -20.46
CA GLY A 124 -9.20 20.91 -21.61
C GLY A 124 -9.90 19.58 -21.30
N GLN A 125 -9.90 19.12 -20.04
CA GLN A 125 -10.72 17.99 -19.60
C GLN A 125 -12.16 18.41 -19.33
N SER A 126 -13.10 17.47 -19.42
CA SER A 126 -14.52 17.70 -19.14
C SER A 126 -14.83 17.98 -17.66
N VAL A 127 -13.97 17.47 -16.77
CA VAL A 127 -14.10 17.59 -15.31
C VAL A 127 -12.77 18.01 -14.72
N GLN A 128 -12.80 18.97 -13.78
CA GLN A 128 -11.62 19.39 -13.04
C GLN A 128 -11.78 19.08 -11.55
N TYR A 129 -10.93 18.18 -11.03
CA TYR A 129 -10.93 17.83 -9.61
C TYR A 129 -10.24 18.90 -8.77
N LEU A 130 -10.95 19.34 -7.73
CA LEU A 130 -10.57 20.48 -6.89
C LEU A 130 -10.00 20.06 -5.54
N ALA A 131 -10.28 18.83 -5.09
CA ALA A 131 -9.83 18.34 -3.81
C ALA A 131 -8.50 17.58 -3.91
N GLY A 132 -7.68 17.75 -2.88
CA GLY A 132 -6.50 16.95 -2.60
C GLY A 132 -6.37 16.77 -1.08
N LEU A 133 -5.39 15.99 -0.66
CA LEU A 133 -5.05 15.82 0.75
C LEU A 133 -3.74 16.57 1.05
N ASP A 134 -3.63 17.17 2.24
CA ASP A 134 -2.42 17.88 2.69
C ASP A 134 -1.22 16.93 2.94
N GLY A 135 -1.45 15.62 2.81
CA GLY A 135 -0.49 14.54 2.95
C GLY A 135 -1.20 13.19 2.96
N PRO A 136 -0.45 12.07 3.00
CA PRO A 136 -1.05 10.74 3.09
C PRO A 136 -1.97 10.62 4.29
N GLN A 137 -3.15 10.06 4.06
CA GLN A 137 -4.10 9.72 5.11
C GLN A 137 -4.10 8.21 5.35
N SER A 138 -3.96 7.80 6.61
CA SER A 138 -3.98 6.39 6.98
C SER A 138 -5.39 5.91 7.29
N VAL A 139 -5.87 4.96 6.50
CA VAL A 139 -7.17 4.30 6.63
C VAL A 139 -6.95 2.88 7.18
N PRO A 140 -7.70 2.42 8.20
CA PRO A 140 -7.62 1.02 8.64
C PRO A 140 -7.92 0.07 7.47
N LEU A 141 -7.11 -0.99 7.27
CA LEU A 141 -7.31 -1.93 6.17
C LEU A 141 -8.72 -2.53 6.16
N THR A 142 -9.26 -2.85 7.33
CA THR A 142 -10.62 -3.39 7.47
C THR A 142 -11.70 -2.42 7.00
N ALA A 143 -11.56 -1.12 7.29
CA ALA A 143 -12.50 -0.09 6.83
C ALA A 143 -12.42 0.08 5.30
N PHE A 144 -11.21 0.03 4.74
CA PHE A 144 -10.99 0.07 3.30
C PHE A 144 -11.63 -1.14 2.59
N GLN A 145 -11.40 -2.34 3.11
CA GLN A 145 -12.01 -3.59 2.62
C GLN A 145 -13.53 -3.52 2.62
N SER A 146 -14.13 -3.15 3.75
CA SER A 146 -15.59 -3.06 3.86
C SER A 146 -16.19 -2.03 2.90
N ALA A 147 -15.52 -0.88 2.67
CA ALA A 147 -15.98 0.11 1.72
C ALA A 147 -15.94 -0.41 0.27
N ILE A 148 -14.86 -1.09 -0.13
CA ILE A 148 -14.77 -1.70 -1.47
C ILE A 148 -15.81 -2.81 -1.63
N GLU A 149 -15.97 -3.68 -0.64
CA GLU A 149 -16.98 -4.75 -0.67
C GLU A 149 -18.39 -4.20 -0.83
N GLY A 150 -18.74 -3.18 -0.05
CA GLY A 150 -20.04 -2.52 -0.14
C GLY A 150 -20.25 -1.87 -1.52
N PHE A 151 -19.21 -1.20 -2.04
CA PHE A 151 -19.26 -0.60 -3.36
C PHE A 151 -19.46 -1.65 -4.47
N VAL A 152 -18.62 -2.68 -4.52
CA VAL A 152 -18.72 -3.76 -5.52
C VAL A 152 -20.07 -4.48 -5.41
N GLY A 153 -20.54 -4.74 -4.19
CA GLY A 153 -21.87 -5.29 -3.94
C GLY A 153 -22.99 -4.42 -4.53
N SER A 154 -22.95 -3.11 -4.31
CA SER A 154 -23.95 -2.18 -4.86
C SER A 154 -23.99 -2.17 -6.39
N VAL A 155 -22.83 -2.32 -7.05
CA VAL A 155 -22.71 -2.42 -8.51
C VAL A 155 -23.29 -3.74 -9.00
N LEU A 156 -22.99 -4.85 -8.32
CA LEU A 156 -23.54 -6.17 -8.65
C LEU A 156 -25.07 -6.20 -8.51
N ASP A 157 -25.60 -5.63 -7.41
CA ASP A 157 -27.05 -5.51 -7.19
C ASP A 157 -27.71 -4.69 -8.29
N ARG A 158 -27.07 -3.58 -8.71
CA ARG A 158 -27.55 -2.77 -9.83
C ARG A 158 -27.58 -3.55 -11.13
N LEU A 159 -26.53 -4.30 -11.44
CA LEU A 159 -26.45 -5.12 -12.65
C LEU A 159 -27.49 -6.24 -12.65
N ALA A 160 -27.68 -6.93 -11.52
CA ALA A 160 -28.72 -7.94 -11.38
C ALA A 160 -30.12 -7.35 -11.62
N ALA A 161 -30.41 -6.17 -11.07
CA ALA A 161 -31.70 -5.49 -11.24
C ALA A 161 -32.04 -5.14 -12.70
N VAL A 162 -31.04 -5.02 -13.58
CA VAL A 162 -31.21 -4.75 -15.02
C VAL A 162 -30.96 -5.98 -15.90
N GLY A 163 -30.92 -7.18 -15.31
CA GLY A 163 -30.76 -8.45 -16.03
C GLY A 163 -29.34 -8.74 -16.50
N GLN A 164 -28.32 -8.11 -15.90
CA GLN A 164 -26.89 -8.30 -16.16
C GLN A 164 -26.17 -9.05 -15.02
N GLU A 165 -26.87 -10.00 -14.39
CA GLU A 165 -26.40 -10.77 -13.23
C GLU A 165 -25.16 -11.64 -13.52
N ASN A 166 -25.01 -12.11 -14.77
CA ASN A 166 -23.88 -12.95 -15.20
C ASN A 166 -22.76 -12.14 -15.88
N SER A 167 -22.43 -10.97 -15.32
CA SER A 167 -21.37 -10.10 -15.84
C SER A 167 -19.97 -10.62 -15.48
N ASP A 168 -18.95 -10.14 -16.20
CA ASP A 168 -17.54 -10.44 -15.89
C ASP A 168 -17.18 -10.04 -14.46
N LEU A 169 -17.78 -8.95 -13.95
CA LEU A 169 -17.62 -8.51 -12.56
C LEU A 169 -18.14 -9.56 -11.58
N ALA A 170 -19.32 -10.15 -11.84
CA ALA A 170 -19.89 -11.20 -10.99
C ALA A 170 -18.98 -12.44 -10.95
N GLY A 171 -18.44 -12.84 -12.10
CA GLY A 171 -17.48 -13.95 -12.21
C GLY A 171 -16.18 -13.67 -11.45
N LEU A 172 -15.59 -12.50 -11.64
CA LEU A 172 -14.36 -12.08 -10.99
C LEU A 172 -14.54 -11.95 -9.47
N TRP A 173 -15.59 -11.29 -9.02
CA TRP A 173 -15.86 -11.10 -7.60
C TRP A 173 -16.16 -12.43 -6.89
N SER A 174 -16.87 -13.35 -7.54
CA SER A 174 -17.08 -14.71 -7.03
C SER A 174 -15.77 -15.48 -6.88
N LYS A 175 -14.79 -15.27 -7.78
CA LYS A 175 -13.46 -15.85 -7.64
C LYS A 175 -12.74 -15.27 -6.42
N VAL A 176 -12.71 -13.93 -6.29
CA VAL A 176 -12.09 -13.25 -5.13
C VAL A 176 -12.72 -13.74 -3.82
N ALA A 177 -14.05 -13.81 -3.74
CA ALA A 177 -14.76 -14.29 -2.56
C ALA A 177 -14.39 -15.74 -2.18
N ARG A 178 -14.29 -16.65 -3.16
CA ARG A 178 -13.85 -18.03 -2.91
C ARG A 178 -12.40 -18.10 -2.45
N GLU A 179 -11.50 -17.35 -3.09
CA GLU A 179 -10.08 -17.30 -2.71
C GLU A 179 -9.91 -16.77 -1.28
N ARG A 180 -10.74 -15.83 -0.84
CA ARG A 180 -10.73 -15.28 0.52
C ARG A 180 -11.32 -16.21 1.57
N ALA A 181 -12.33 -17.02 1.19
CA ALA A 181 -12.98 -17.96 2.10
C ALA A 181 -12.07 -19.16 2.45
N ASP A 182 -11.13 -19.50 1.56
CA ASP A 182 -10.14 -20.55 1.80
C ASP A 182 -8.84 -19.98 2.37
N LEU A 183 -8.51 -20.35 3.62
CA LEU A 183 -7.38 -19.78 4.35
C LEU A 183 -6.02 -20.02 3.66
N GLU A 184 -5.84 -21.18 3.05
CA GLU A 184 -4.60 -21.53 2.36
C GLU A 184 -4.43 -20.70 1.08
N THR A 185 -5.49 -20.65 0.26
CA THR A 185 -5.53 -19.82 -0.95
C THR A 185 -5.33 -18.34 -0.60
N ALA A 186 -6.01 -17.83 0.43
CA ALA A 186 -5.88 -16.44 0.86
C ALA A 186 -4.43 -16.08 1.23
N ARG A 187 -3.77 -16.94 2.03
CA ARG A 187 -2.35 -16.76 2.39
C ARG A 187 -1.45 -16.75 1.17
N ARG A 188 -1.73 -17.64 0.20
CA ARG A 188 -1.01 -17.71 -1.07
C ARG A 188 -1.17 -16.43 -1.88
N ARG A 189 -2.41 -15.96 -2.06
CA ARG A 189 -2.73 -14.71 -2.79
C ARG A 189 -2.12 -13.48 -2.12
N GLN A 190 -2.14 -13.42 -0.79
CA GLN A 190 -1.49 -12.37 -0.02
C GLN A 190 0.03 -12.35 -0.27
N LEU A 191 0.68 -13.51 -0.26
CA LEU A 191 2.12 -13.60 -0.54
C LEU A 191 2.43 -13.19 -1.99
N GLU A 192 1.63 -13.62 -2.95
CA GLU A 192 1.76 -13.19 -4.35
C GLU A 192 1.69 -11.66 -4.46
N ALA A 193 0.70 -11.02 -3.82
CA ALA A 193 0.55 -9.57 -3.80
C ALA A 193 1.71 -8.85 -3.11
N GLN A 194 2.21 -9.36 -1.97
CA GLN A 194 3.37 -8.78 -1.27
C GLN A 194 4.65 -8.79 -2.10
N LEU A 195 4.75 -9.72 -3.07
CA LEU A 195 5.84 -9.80 -4.04
C LEU A 195 5.58 -8.99 -5.32
N GLY A 196 4.39 -8.39 -5.44
CA GLY A 196 3.95 -7.63 -6.61
C GLY A 196 3.46 -8.46 -7.78
N PHE A 197 2.97 -9.68 -7.54
CA PHE A 197 2.31 -10.50 -8.56
C PHE A 197 0.79 -10.41 -8.45
N ASP A 198 0.14 -10.41 -9.61
CA ASP A 198 -1.31 -10.66 -9.66
C ASP A 198 -1.64 -12.09 -9.22
N PRO A 199 -2.90 -12.32 -8.77
CA PRO A 199 -3.36 -13.63 -8.34
C PRO A 199 -3.05 -14.77 -9.32
N GLY A 200 -2.18 -15.68 -8.91
CA GLY A 200 -1.77 -16.86 -9.69
C GLY A 200 -0.73 -16.62 -10.77
N GLN A 201 -0.12 -15.44 -10.82
CA GLN A 201 0.98 -15.15 -11.74
C GLN A 201 2.38 -15.35 -11.14
N CYS A 202 2.50 -15.52 -9.82
CA CYS A 202 3.78 -15.85 -9.20
C CYS A 202 4.30 -17.21 -9.71
N PRO A 203 5.57 -17.30 -10.12
CA PRO A 203 6.18 -18.57 -10.51
C PRO A 203 6.01 -19.64 -9.42
N GLY A 204 5.57 -20.84 -9.81
CA GLY A 204 5.19 -21.89 -8.86
C GLY A 204 6.36 -22.42 -8.03
N ASP A 205 7.56 -22.44 -8.61
CA ASP A 205 8.82 -22.78 -7.95
C ASP A 205 9.21 -21.75 -6.88
N LEU A 206 9.13 -20.47 -7.21
CA LEU A 206 9.36 -19.38 -6.27
C LEU A 206 8.35 -19.45 -5.11
N LEU A 207 7.07 -19.61 -5.42
CA LEU A 207 6.01 -19.65 -4.43
C LEU A 207 6.15 -20.85 -3.49
N ALA A 208 6.51 -22.03 -4.01
CA ALA A 208 6.78 -23.21 -3.19
C ALA A 208 7.97 -22.98 -2.25
N ALA A 209 9.09 -22.45 -2.76
CA ALA A 209 10.26 -22.14 -1.96
C ALA A 209 9.96 -21.15 -0.82
N LEU A 210 9.07 -20.18 -1.06
CA LEU A 210 8.65 -19.22 -0.05
C LEU A 210 7.71 -19.82 0.99
N LEU A 211 6.80 -20.70 0.60
CA LEU A 211 5.93 -21.41 1.54
C LEU A 211 6.76 -22.33 2.47
N ASP A 212 7.77 -23.01 1.94
CA ASP A 212 8.72 -23.80 2.74
C ASP A 212 9.52 -22.92 3.72
N LEU A 213 9.90 -21.73 3.27
CA LEU A 213 10.57 -20.75 4.12
C LEU A 213 9.63 -20.26 5.24
N ILE A 214 8.39 -19.89 4.92
CA ILE A 214 7.36 -19.51 5.90
C ILE A 214 7.13 -20.61 6.93
N ALA A 215 7.11 -21.88 6.52
CA ALA A 215 6.91 -23.00 7.44
C ALA A 215 8.01 -23.09 8.51
N THR A 216 9.19 -22.53 8.23
CA THR A 216 10.36 -22.59 9.11
C THR A 216 10.66 -21.28 9.83
N THR A 217 10.32 -20.11 9.25
CA THR A 217 10.56 -18.78 9.85
C THR A 217 9.31 -18.14 10.43
N GLY A 218 8.12 -18.66 10.12
CA GLY A 218 6.84 -18.08 10.47
C GLY A 218 6.33 -17.05 9.45
N HIS A 219 5.01 -16.87 9.40
CA HIS A 219 4.34 -16.00 8.44
C HIS A 219 4.67 -14.52 8.63
N ALA A 220 4.72 -14.04 9.88
CA ALA A 220 4.98 -12.64 10.20
C ALA A 220 6.35 -12.16 9.65
N ALA A 221 7.39 -12.98 9.80
CA ALA A 221 8.72 -12.67 9.26
C ALA A 221 8.70 -12.51 7.73
N MET A 222 7.87 -13.27 7.02
CA MET A 222 7.78 -13.16 5.56
C MET A 222 7.03 -11.90 5.12
N VAL A 223 6.00 -11.49 5.87
CA VAL A 223 5.27 -10.24 5.60
C VAL A 223 6.22 -9.04 5.66
N GLU A 224 7.18 -9.04 6.59
CA GLU A 224 8.19 -7.97 6.69
C GLU A 224 9.23 -8.02 5.57
N LEU A 225 9.62 -9.23 5.13
CA LEU A 225 10.71 -9.40 4.18
C LEU A 225 10.27 -9.32 2.71
N ALA A 226 9.08 -9.80 2.35
CA ALA A 226 8.60 -9.82 0.97
C ALA A 226 8.70 -8.45 0.25
N PRO A 227 8.33 -7.32 0.88
CA PRO A 227 8.49 -5.98 0.30
C PRO A 227 9.93 -5.64 -0.15
N ALA A 228 10.93 -6.08 0.62
CA ALA A 228 12.32 -5.70 0.39
C ALA A 228 12.92 -6.36 -0.85
N TYR A 229 12.36 -7.49 -1.27
CA TYR A 229 12.85 -8.25 -2.42
C TYR A 229 11.96 -8.11 -3.65
N GLY A 230 10.67 -7.82 -3.48
CA GLY A 230 9.71 -7.71 -4.59
C GLY A 230 9.72 -8.98 -5.48
N PRO A 231 9.49 -8.86 -6.79
CA PRO A 231 9.42 -10.02 -7.70
C PRO A 231 10.80 -10.64 -8.03
N GLN A 232 11.82 -10.42 -7.20
CA GLN A 232 13.15 -11.00 -7.38
C GLN A 232 13.15 -12.50 -7.06
N ARG A 233 13.56 -13.31 -8.04
CA ARG A 233 13.59 -14.77 -7.92
C ARG A 233 14.65 -15.32 -6.96
N ASP A 234 15.65 -14.51 -6.58
CA ASP A 234 16.74 -14.94 -5.70
C ASP A 234 16.45 -14.71 -4.20
N MET A 235 15.26 -14.20 -3.87
CA MET A 235 14.86 -13.90 -2.48
C MET A 235 14.95 -15.10 -1.53
N PRO A 236 14.36 -16.28 -1.84
CA PRO A 236 14.45 -17.44 -0.94
C PRO A 236 15.90 -17.82 -0.66
N THR A 237 16.75 -17.75 -1.69
CA THR A 237 18.18 -18.05 -1.58
C THR A 237 18.89 -17.04 -0.68
N LYS A 238 18.62 -15.73 -0.84
CA LYS A 238 19.20 -14.67 0.00
C LYS A 238 18.79 -14.80 1.46
N ILE A 239 17.51 -15.09 1.75
CA ILE A 239 17.06 -15.30 3.14
C ILE A 239 17.63 -16.59 3.71
N THR A 240 17.67 -17.67 2.91
CA THR A 240 18.26 -18.94 3.37
C THR A 240 19.75 -18.79 3.66
N ALA A 241 20.47 -17.95 2.91
CA ALA A 241 21.87 -17.64 3.18
C ALA A 241 22.06 -16.97 4.55
N LEU A 242 21.09 -16.20 5.05
CA LEU A 242 21.16 -15.61 6.41
C LEU A 242 21.24 -16.67 7.51
N ARG A 243 20.72 -17.89 7.29
CA ARG A 243 20.85 -18.99 8.27
C ARG A 243 22.30 -19.40 8.53
N TRP A 244 23.13 -19.21 7.51
CA TRP A 244 24.54 -19.57 7.53
C TRP A 244 25.45 -18.34 7.64
N ALA A 245 24.87 -17.14 7.61
CA ALA A 245 25.61 -15.92 7.86
C ALA A 245 26.13 -15.95 9.31
N GLN A 246 27.42 -15.75 9.48
CA GLN A 246 27.98 -15.52 10.80
C GLN A 246 27.53 -14.13 11.25
N GLY A 247 26.62 -14.09 12.22
CA GLY A 247 26.23 -12.85 12.87
C GLY A 247 27.33 -12.37 13.81
N ILE A 248 27.35 -11.06 14.08
CA ILE A 248 28.15 -10.52 15.18
C ILE A 248 27.36 -10.72 16.47
N GLU A 249 27.91 -11.50 17.39
CA GLU A 249 27.36 -11.58 18.74
C GLU A 249 27.69 -10.27 19.46
N ILE A 250 26.66 -9.45 19.68
CA ILE A 250 26.76 -8.17 20.37
C ILE A 250 26.22 -8.32 21.80
N ALA A 251 26.88 -7.66 22.74
CA ALA A 251 26.47 -7.59 24.14
C ALA A 251 26.22 -6.10 24.46
N PRO A 252 25.03 -5.57 24.09
CA PRO A 252 24.76 -4.15 24.25
C PRO A 252 24.85 -3.73 25.71
N GLN A 253 25.75 -2.79 26.01
CA GLN A 253 25.94 -2.23 27.35
C GLN A 253 25.01 -1.04 27.58
N VAL A 254 23.73 -1.22 27.25
CA VAL A 254 22.69 -0.20 27.44
C VAL A 254 21.86 -0.63 28.63
N GLU A 255 21.88 0.15 29.70
CA GLU A 255 20.96 -0.10 30.80
C GLU A 255 19.51 0.01 30.32
N PRO A 256 18.62 -0.87 30.81
CA PRO A 256 17.20 -0.78 30.50
C PRO A 256 16.65 0.62 30.74
N PHE A 257 15.81 1.08 29.83
CA PHE A 257 15.09 2.34 29.98
C PHE A 257 13.60 2.05 29.85
N GLN A 258 12.80 2.87 30.55
CA GLN A 258 11.36 2.71 30.55
C GLN A 258 10.82 3.05 29.15
N ALA A 259 10.01 2.14 28.60
CA ALA A 259 9.33 2.38 27.33
C ALA A 259 8.46 3.63 27.48
N TYR A 260 8.60 4.55 26.52
CA TYR A 260 7.79 5.76 26.50
C TYR A 260 6.39 5.41 25.99
N ASP A 261 5.37 5.71 26.79
CA ASP A 261 3.99 5.39 26.43
C ASP A 261 3.47 6.45 25.45
N SER A 262 3.62 6.17 24.15
CA SER A 262 3.06 6.98 23.07
C SER A 262 2.19 6.11 22.17
N PRO A 263 1.04 6.61 21.68
CA PRO A 263 0.20 5.87 20.75
C PRO A 263 0.84 5.67 19.36
N LEU A 264 1.96 6.34 19.05
CA LEU A 264 2.62 6.25 17.75
C LEU A 264 3.99 5.54 17.90
N PRO A 265 4.20 4.35 17.29
CA PRO A 265 5.43 3.56 17.47
C PRO A 265 6.73 4.31 17.12
N TRP A 266 6.72 5.14 16.08
CA TRP A 266 7.88 5.95 15.72
C TRP A 266 8.25 6.98 16.78
N GLN A 267 7.28 7.51 17.53
CA GLN A 267 7.55 8.42 18.64
C GLN A 267 8.20 7.68 19.81
N GLN A 268 7.78 6.43 20.07
CA GLN A 268 8.43 5.57 21.06
C GLN A 268 9.89 5.33 20.68
N GLY A 269 10.16 4.99 19.41
CA GLY A 269 11.52 4.81 18.89
C GLY A 269 12.38 6.07 18.98
N VAL A 270 11.83 7.24 18.65
CA VAL A 270 12.52 8.53 18.80
C VAL A 270 12.80 8.85 20.28
N ALA A 271 11.86 8.58 21.18
CA ALA A 271 12.04 8.80 22.61
C ALA A 271 13.11 7.85 23.20
N ALA A 272 13.09 6.58 22.82
CA ALA A 272 14.11 5.58 23.17
C ALA A 272 15.50 6.04 22.71
N ALA A 273 15.64 6.43 21.44
CA ALA A 273 16.90 6.92 20.88
C ALA A 273 17.42 8.18 21.59
N ARG A 274 16.52 9.10 21.97
CA ARG A 274 16.90 10.29 22.76
C ARG A 274 17.39 9.92 24.16
N ASN A 275 16.74 8.96 24.82
CA ASN A 275 17.15 8.51 26.16
C ASN A 275 18.56 7.89 26.12
N VAL A 276 18.83 7.03 25.13
CA VAL A 276 20.17 6.45 24.91
C VAL A 276 21.21 7.56 24.68
N ARG A 277 20.89 8.56 23.83
CA ARG A 277 21.79 9.71 23.59
C ARG A 277 22.03 10.56 24.84
N ASP A 278 21.01 10.79 25.66
CA ASP A 278 21.13 11.54 26.91
C ASP A 278 22.08 10.84 27.88
N ARG A 279 22.00 9.51 27.97
CA ARG A 279 22.89 8.70 28.81
C ARG A 279 24.34 8.67 28.28
N MET A 280 24.51 8.74 26.97
CA MET A 280 25.83 8.85 26.33
C MET A 280 26.47 10.25 26.47
N GLY A 281 25.72 11.25 26.96
CA GLY A 281 26.20 12.63 27.07
C GLY A 281 26.31 13.38 25.73
N ASP A 282 25.90 12.76 24.62
CA ASP A 282 25.92 13.36 23.28
C ASP A 282 24.50 13.57 22.74
N ARG A 283 23.92 14.71 23.12
CA ARG A 283 22.52 15.03 22.84
C ARG A 283 22.27 15.40 21.38
N HIS A 284 23.24 16.00 20.70
CA HIS A 284 23.00 16.74 19.45
C HIS A 284 24.06 16.51 18.36
N GLY A 285 25.13 15.75 18.61
CA GLY A 285 26.15 15.40 17.62
C GLY A 285 25.90 14.07 16.90
N PRO A 286 26.55 13.83 15.74
CA PRO A 286 26.63 12.49 15.16
C PRO A 286 27.35 11.55 16.14
N VAL A 287 26.76 10.38 16.40
CA VAL A 287 27.41 9.37 17.25
C VAL A 287 28.60 8.81 16.49
N ARG A 288 29.78 8.88 17.10
CA ARG A 288 30.99 8.33 16.50
C ARG A 288 30.96 6.81 16.51
N ASP A 289 31.58 6.25 15.49
CA ASP A 289 31.70 4.83 15.24
C ASP A 289 32.30 4.06 16.44
N GLU A 290 33.29 4.63 17.13
CA GLU A 290 33.89 3.99 18.31
C GLU A 290 32.94 3.92 19.50
N VAL A 291 32.05 4.92 19.63
CA VAL A 291 31.07 4.96 20.73
C VAL A 291 29.96 3.94 20.49
N LEU A 292 29.58 3.70 19.23
CA LEU A 292 28.64 2.63 18.87
C LEU A 292 29.26 1.26 19.12
N ASP A 293 30.52 1.05 18.75
CA ASP A 293 31.22 -0.22 19.00
C ASP A 293 31.27 -0.54 20.50
N ASP A 294 31.70 0.43 21.31
CA ASP A 294 31.74 0.27 22.77
C ASP A 294 30.36 -0.05 23.36
N LEU A 295 29.32 0.66 22.88
CA LEU A 295 27.95 0.48 23.35
C LEU A 295 27.36 -0.87 22.94
N LEU A 296 27.76 -1.41 21.79
CA LEU A 296 27.35 -2.74 21.31
C LEU A 296 28.27 -3.86 21.80
N GLY A 297 29.37 -3.51 22.50
CA GLY A 297 30.37 -4.48 22.95
C GLY A 297 31.20 -5.10 21.82
N ILE A 298 31.32 -4.41 20.69
CA ILE A 298 32.04 -4.89 19.50
C ILE A 298 33.52 -4.51 19.62
N ALA A 299 34.41 -5.51 19.60
CA ALA A 299 35.85 -5.25 19.57
C ALA A 299 36.28 -4.69 18.20
N GLN A 300 37.09 -3.62 18.17
CA GLN A 300 37.59 -2.97 16.94
C GLN A 300 38.21 -3.93 15.90
N ARG A 301 38.76 -5.08 16.33
CA ARG A 301 39.32 -6.10 15.42
C ARG A 301 38.26 -6.82 14.60
N THR A 302 37.08 -7.08 15.17
CA THR A 302 35.94 -7.71 14.47
C THR A 302 35.42 -6.81 13.35
N ARG A 303 35.49 -5.48 13.54
CA ARG A 303 35.07 -4.48 12.55
C ARG A 303 36.00 -4.38 11.33
N LEU A 304 37.31 -4.56 11.54
CA LEU A 304 38.32 -4.39 10.48
C LEU A 304 38.36 -5.56 9.47
N GLU A 305 37.89 -6.75 9.85
CA GLU A 305 37.83 -7.91 8.95
C GLU A 305 36.66 -7.84 7.96
N GLU A 306 35.57 -7.13 8.29
CA GLU A 306 34.36 -7.05 7.45
C GLU A 306 34.21 -5.75 6.64
N VAL A 307 34.66 -4.59 7.15
CA VAL A 307 34.45 -3.29 6.48
C VAL A 307 35.28 -3.13 5.19
N THR A 308 36.23 -4.03 4.92
CA THR A 308 36.93 -4.08 3.63
C THR A 308 36.03 -4.41 2.44
N ASP A 309 34.82 -4.96 2.65
CA ASP A 309 33.86 -5.19 1.56
C ASP A 309 32.76 -4.11 1.54
N ARG A 310 33.10 -3.00 0.86
CA ARG A 310 32.19 -1.93 0.38
C ARG A 310 31.28 -1.27 1.43
N LEU A 311 31.81 -0.21 2.04
CA LEU A 311 31.00 0.93 2.49
C LEU A 311 30.23 1.53 1.31
N ARG A 312 28.98 1.10 1.11
CA ARG A 312 27.99 1.90 0.37
C ARG A 312 27.36 2.86 1.38
N PRO A 313 27.33 4.18 1.11
CA PRO A 313 26.67 5.11 2.00
C PRO A 313 25.17 4.75 2.07
N VAL A 314 24.71 4.27 3.21
CA VAL A 314 23.29 4.19 3.52
C VAL A 314 22.90 5.55 4.10
N SER A 315 22.52 6.48 3.22
CA SER A 315 21.89 7.71 3.65
C SER A 315 20.44 7.42 4.06
N VAL A 316 20.14 7.46 5.36
CA VAL A 316 18.77 7.68 5.82
C VAL A 316 18.44 9.13 5.49
N MET A 317 17.59 9.34 4.49
CA MET A 317 17.14 10.66 4.09
C MET A 317 16.25 11.24 5.20
N ARG A 318 16.70 12.33 5.82
CA ARG A 318 15.84 13.24 6.58
C ARG A 318 14.99 13.96 5.52
N PRO A 319 13.65 13.92 5.57
CA PRO A 319 12.86 14.84 4.76
C PRO A 319 13.22 16.25 5.23
N ASP A 320 13.86 17.03 4.36
CA ASP A 320 14.02 18.46 4.62
C ASP A 320 12.62 19.05 4.70
N GLY A 321 12.30 19.67 5.84
CA GLY A 321 11.02 20.29 6.15
C GLY A 321 10.76 21.57 5.35
N LYS A 322 10.99 21.53 4.03
CA LYS A 322 10.63 22.57 3.08
C LYS A 322 10.08 21.90 1.83
N GLY A 323 8.77 21.64 1.86
CA GLY A 323 8.01 21.41 0.65
C GLY A 323 8.20 22.57 -0.32
N ARG A 324 8.54 22.21 -1.55
CA ARG A 324 8.20 22.92 -2.77
C ARG A 324 7.91 21.89 -3.84
#